data_AF-A0AAD5MKX3-F1
#
_entry.id   AF-A0AAD5MKX3-F1
#
_cell.length_a   1.000
_cell.length_b   1.000
_cell.length_c   1.000
_cell.angle_alpha   90.00
_cell.angle_beta   90.00
_cell.angle_gamma   90.00
#
_symmetry.space_group_name_H-M   'P 1'
#
loop_
_entity.id
_entity.type
_entity.pdbx_description
1 polymer ?
#
loop_
_entity_poly.entity_id
_entity_poly.type
_entity_poly.pdbx_seq_one_letter_code
_entity_poly.pdbx_strand_id
1 'polypeptide(L)'
;MEHFLVKCLSSGIVSDGVQAQSAAESSAMWRLRESAPLAAYADGFAYLHDLSLPLHDFYRLKEVVRERYAECATHIVAYGHLGDGNIHLNVITKEYNQGFHESLDTFIYEWVVAHGGSISAEHGIGQLKLPYSSLGKSSIERDLVRSIKAVFDPKGILNPYKTLC
;
A
#
# COMPACT_ATOMS: atom_id res chain seq x y z
N MET A 1 17.44 18.98 15.36
CA MET A 1 15.99 18.62 15.33
C MET A 1 15.14 19.83 15.67
N GLU A 2 15.34 20.47 16.83
CA GLU A 2 14.61 21.67 17.26
C GLU A 2 14.55 22.80 16.21
N HIS A 3 15.70 23.18 15.64
CA HIS A 3 15.74 24.21 14.59
C HIS A 3 14.89 23.87 13.36
N PHE A 4 14.82 22.59 12.97
CA PHE A 4 13.97 22.13 11.87
C PHE A 4 12.49 22.25 12.21
N LEU A 5 12.08 21.84 13.42
CA LEU A 5 10.70 21.92 13.88
C LEU A 5 10.24 23.39 13.97
N VAL A 6 11.07 24.27 14.53
CA VAL A 6 10.80 25.72 14.59
C VAL A 6 10.63 26.30 13.18
N LYS A 7 11.48 25.90 12.22
CA LYS A 7 11.34 26.31 10.82
C LYS A 7 10.02 25.83 10.21
N CYS A 8 9.61 24.58 10.43
CA CYS A 8 8.36 24.04 9.90
C CYS A 8 7.12 24.76 10.47
N LEU A 9 7.12 25.07 11.77
CA LEU A 9 6.05 25.83 12.42
C LEU A 9 5.99 27.27 11.92
N SER A 10 7.12 27.98 11.93
CA SER A 10 7.19 29.39 11.51
C SER A 10 6.88 29.62 10.02
N SER A 11 7.14 28.62 9.17
CA SER A 11 6.79 28.67 7.75
C SER A 11 5.36 28.24 7.44
N GLY A 12 4.57 27.81 8.45
CA GLY A 12 3.20 27.36 8.28
C GLY A 12 3.05 26.00 7.60
N ILE A 13 4.15 25.24 7.42
CA ILE A 13 4.11 23.87 6.91
C ILE A 13 3.42 22.95 7.93
N VAL A 14 3.63 23.22 9.22
CA VAL A 14 3.00 22.52 10.34
C VAL A 14 2.17 23.52 11.14
N SER A 15 0.91 23.20 11.43
CA SER A 15 0.03 24.07 12.22
C SER A 15 0.20 23.88 13.73
N ASP A 16 0.49 22.66 14.17
CA ASP A 16 0.70 22.29 15.58
C ASP A 16 1.54 21.01 15.67
N GLY A 17 2.20 20.78 16.81
CA GLY A 17 3.02 19.59 17.02
C GLY A 17 3.38 19.36 18.48
N VAL A 18 3.42 18.08 18.86
CA VAL A 18 3.82 17.63 20.20
C VAL A 18 5.06 16.74 20.08
N GLN A 19 6.09 17.03 20.87
CA GLN A 19 7.27 16.17 21.00
C GLN A 19 7.20 15.39 22.30
N ALA A 20 7.30 14.05 22.21
CA ALA A 20 7.34 13.19 23.39
C ALA A 20 8.51 13.55 24.31
N GLN A 21 8.22 13.66 25.61
CA GLN A 21 9.17 13.94 26.70
C GLN A 21 9.55 12.66 27.47
N SER A 22 8.95 11.52 27.13
CA SER A 22 9.26 10.22 27.75
C SER A 22 9.09 9.06 26.76
N ALA A 23 9.69 7.91 27.09
CA ALA A 23 9.50 6.68 26.32
C ALA A 23 8.03 6.21 26.30
N ALA A 24 7.29 6.48 27.38
CA ALA A 24 5.86 6.16 27.47
C ALA A 24 5.03 7.01 26.49
N GLU A 25 5.31 8.31 26.40
CA GLU A 25 4.68 9.22 25.44
C GLU A 25 5.06 8.86 23.99
N SER A 26 6.34 8.59 23.74
CA SER A 26 6.80 8.14 22.42
C SER A 26 6.07 6.87 21.99
N SER A 27 5.98 5.88 22.88
CA SER A 27 5.22 4.65 22.62
C SER A 27 3.73 4.92 22.37
N ALA A 28 3.13 5.89 23.08
CA ALA A 28 1.74 6.26 22.86
C ALA A 28 1.52 6.89 21.48
N MET A 29 2.44 7.75 21.03
CA MET A 29 2.39 8.33 19.69
C MET A 29 2.60 7.27 18.60
N TRP A 30 3.56 6.35 18.78
CA TRP A 30 3.78 5.24 17.85
C TRP A 30 2.55 4.35 17.69
N ARG A 31 1.86 4.05 18.81
CA ARG A 31 0.62 3.27 18.78
C ARG A 31 -0.44 3.86 17.84
N LEU A 32 -0.51 5.19 17.66
CA LEU A 32 -1.46 5.81 16.72
C LEU A 32 -1.18 5.36 15.28
N ARG A 33 0.08 5.30 14.86
CA ARG A 33 0.48 4.86 13.52
C ARG A 33 0.42 3.34 13.37
N GLU A 34 0.86 2.60 14.38
CA GLU A 34 0.93 1.13 14.34
C GLU A 34 -0.46 0.48 14.37
N SER A 35 -1.44 1.13 15.01
CA SER A 35 -2.82 0.64 15.07
C SER A 35 -3.70 1.02 13.88
N ALA A 36 -3.19 1.79 12.91
CA ALA A 36 -3.96 2.22 11.73
C ALA A 36 -4.61 1.05 10.95
N PRO A 37 -3.94 -0.10 10.71
CA PRO A 37 -4.59 -1.26 10.10
C PRO A 37 -5.76 -1.80 10.93
N LEU A 38 -5.61 -1.86 12.26
CA LEU A 38 -6.65 -2.34 13.17
C LEU A 38 -7.87 -1.41 13.18
N ALA A 39 -7.64 -0.10 13.13
CA ALA A 39 -8.71 0.88 13.00
C ALA A 39 -9.50 0.71 11.70
N ALA A 40 -8.81 0.44 10.58
CA ALA A 40 -9.48 0.18 9.30
C ALA A 40 -10.36 -1.08 9.35
N TYR A 41 -9.89 -2.16 9.97
CA TYR A 41 -10.68 -3.38 10.16
C TYR A 41 -11.85 -3.21 11.13
N ALA A 42 -11.75 -2.32 12.11
CA ALA A 42 -12.83 -2.05 13.04
C ALA A 42 -13.99 -1.26 12.40
N ASP A 43 -13.73 -0.56 11.29
CA ASP A 43 -14.69 0.29 10.59
C ASP A 43 -15.51 -0.46 9.51
N GLY A 44 -15.07 -1.66 9.10
CA GLY A 44 -15.78 -2.49 8.13
C GLY A 44 -14.88 -3.52 7.45
N PHE A 45 -15.31 -3.98 6.27
CA PHE A 45 -14.46 -4.79 5.41
C PHE A 45 -13.43 -3.90 4.71
N ALA A 46 -12.15 -4.15 4.94
CA ALA A 46 -11.06 -3.36 4.38
C ALA A 46 -10.35 -4.09 3.23
N TYR A 47 -10.40 -3.53 2.02
CA TYR A 47 -9.57 -3.92 0.89
C TYR A 47 -8.22 -3.21 1.02
N LEU A 48 -7.18 -3.98 1.36
CA LEU A 48 -5.86 -3.46 1.68
C LEU A 48 -4.93 -3.50 0.47
N HIS A 49 -4.32 -2.36 0.16
CA HIS A 49 -3.32 -2.26 -0.90
C HIS A 49 -2.02 -1.75 -0.32
N ASP A 50 -0.95 -2.50 -0.57
CA ASP A 50 0.43 -2.12 -0.25
C ASP A 50 1.15 -1.80 -1.56
N LEU A 51 1.50 -0.53 -1.77
CA LEU A 51 1.92 0.00 -3.06
C LEU A 51 3.15 0.89 -2.88
N SER A 52 3.96 1.03 -3.92
CA SER A 52 4.95 2.12 -3.99
C SER A 52 4.61 3.06 -5.13
N LEU A 53 4.79 4.36 -4.91
CA LEU A 53 4.53 5.42 -5.88
C LEU A 53 5.59 6.51 -5.78
N PRO A 54 5.86 7.24 -6.88
CA PRO A 54 6.57 8.51 -6.82
C PRO A 54 5.90 9.47 -5.82
N LEU A 55 6.69 10.26 -5.08
CA LEU A 55 6.16 11.11 -4.00
C LEU A 55 5.10 12.12 -4.45
N HIS A 56 5.17 12.60 -5.69
CA HIS A 56 4.18 13.54 -6.23
C HIS A 56 2.80 12.90 -6.46
N ASP A 57 2.75 11.57 -6.58
CA ASP A 57 1.51 10.80 -6.75
C ASP A 57 1.06 10.11 -5.46
N PHE A 58 1.84 10.19 -4.37
CA PHE A 58 1.63 9.44 -3.12
C PHE A 58 0.19 9.57 -2.58
N TYR A 59 -0.34 10.80 -2.49
CA TYR A 59 -1.75 11.01 -2.08
C TYR A 59 -2.73 11.12 -3.25
N ARG A 60 -2.25 11.25 -4.49
CA ARG A 60 -3.11 11.43 -5.67
C ARG A 60 -3.98 10.21 -5.92
N LEU A 61 -3.43 9.00 -5.77
CA LEU A 61 -4.18 7.76 -5.95
C LEU A 61 -5.43 7.71 -5.06
N LYS A 62 -5.31 8.15 -3.80
CA LYS A 62 -6.43 8.20 -2.84
C LYS A 62 -7.60 9.04 -3.38
N GLU A 63 -7.30 10.21 -3.95
CA GLU A 63 -8.32 11.11 -4.49
C GLU A 63 -9.01 10.49 -5.71
N VAL A 64 -8.24 9.88 -6.61
CA VAL A 64 -8.79 9.21 -7.81
C VAL A 64 -9.68 8.03 -7.42
N VAL A 65 -9.27 7.21 -6.45
CA VAL A 65 -10.09 6.09 -5.95
C VAL A 65 -11.36 6.62 -5.27
N ARG A 66 -11.28 7.73 -4.53
CA ARG A 66 -12.44 8.36 -3.90
C ARG A 66 -13.46 8.84 -4.92
N GLU A 67 -13.02 9.55 -5.96
CA GLU A 67 -13.91 10.02 -7.02
C GLU A 67 -14.60 8.85 -7.72
N ARG A 68 -13.84 7.79 -8.05
CA ARG A 68 -14.35 6.64 -8.80
C ARG A 68 -15.35 5.77 -8.00
N TYR A 69 -15.14 5.62 -6.70
CA TYR A 69 -15.87 4.68 -5.86
C TYR A 69 -16.61 5.35 -4.68
N ALA A 70 -16.96 6.63 -4.82
CA ALA A 70 -17.65 7.42 -3.79
C ALA A 70 -18.93 6.75 -3.25
N GLU A 71 -19.68 6.06 -4.12
CA GLU A 71 -20.94 5.39 -3.76
C GLU A 71 -20.73 3.98 -3.15
N CYS A 72 -19.53 3.42 -3.27
CA CYS A 72 -19.23 2.06 -2.79
C CYS A 72 -18.49 2.08 -1.46
N ALA A 73 -17.52 2.99 -1.30
CA ALA A 73 -16.65 3.05 -0.14
C ALA A 73 -17.28 3.89 0.99
N THR A 74 -17.23 3.37 2.22
CA THR A 74 -17.57 4.16 3.42
C THR A 74 -16.43 5.11 3.77
N HIS A 75 -15.20 4.60 3.75
CA HIS A 75 -13.98 5.37 4.01
C HIS A 75 -12.84 4.90 3.09
N ILE A 76 -11.95 5.84 2.77
CA ILE A 76 -10.70 5.56 2.07
C ILE A 76 -9.55 6.17 2.87
N VAL A 77 -8.71 5.30 3.40
CA VAL A 77 -7.62 5.66 4.31
C VAL A 77 -6.29 5.45 3.59
N ALA A 78 -5.43 6.45 3.65
CA ALA A 78 -4.10 6.43 3.05
C ALA A 78 -3.06 6.88 4.08
N TYR A 79 -2.10 6.01 4.35
CA TYR A 79 -0.98 6.22 5.28
C TYR A 79 0.19 5.37 4.82
N GLY A 80 1.38 5.54 5.40
CA GLY A 80 2.50 4.70 5.04
C GLY A 80 3.84 5.34 5.34
N HIS A 81 4.82 4.94 4.57
CA HIS A 81 6.21 5.32 4.68
C HIS A 81 6.50 6.36 3.59
N LEU A 82 6.18 7.63 3.88
CA LEU A 82 6.36 8.70 2.89
C LEU A 82 7.83 8.84 2.44
N GLY A 83 8.79 8.50 3.31
CA GLY A 83 10.22 8.64 3.02
C GLY A 83 10.74 7.75 1.89
N ASP A 84 10.11 6.60 1.64
CA ASP A 84 10.49 5.64 0.59
C ASP A 84 9.42 5.48 -0.50
N GLY A 85 8.30 6.20 -0.38
CA GLY A 85 7.21 6.19 -1.36
C GLY A 85 6.25 5.00 -1.19
N ASN A 86 6.28 4.27 -0.07
CA ASN A 86 5.32 3.21 0.20
C ASN A 86 4.02 3.74 0.85
N ILE A 87 2.91 3.54 0.15
CA ILE A 87 1.56 3.85 0.62
C ILE A 87 0.77 2.56 0.89
N HIS A 88 0.16 2.51 2.07
CA HIS A 88 -0.95 1.63 2.38
C HIS A 88 -2.26 2.36 2.07
N LEU A 89 -2.98 1.88 1.06
CA LEU A 89 -4.28 2.40 0.66
C LEU A 89 -5.36 1.38 1.02
N ASN A 90 -6.24 1.77 1.94
CA ASN A 90 -7.32 0.91 2.42
C ASN A 90 -8.64 1.51 1.97
N VAL A 91 -9.42 0.72 1.23
CA VAL A 91 -10.80 1.06 0.86
C VAL A 91 -11.72 0.24 1.75
N ILE A 92 -12.62 0.91 2.47
CA ILE A 92 -13.47 0.29 3.48
C ILE A 92 -14.91 0.25 2.95
N THR A 93 -15.58 -0.88 3.10
CA THR A 93 -16.99 -1.08 2.79
C THR A 93 -17.68 -1.76 3.97
N LYS A 94 -19.02 -1.77 3.97
CA LYS A 94 -19.78 -2.48 5.03
C LYS A 94 -19.52 -3.99 5.02
N GLU A 95 -19.47 -4.57 3.83
CA GLU A 95 -19.34 -6.01 3.63
C GLU A 95 -18.44 -6.32 2.43
N TYR A 96 -17.97 -7.56 2.35
CA TYR A 96 -17.20 -8.06 1.22
C TYR A 96 -18.05 -8.14 -0.05
N ASN A 97 -17.48 -7.74 -1.18
CA ASN A 97 -18.06 -7.93 -2.50
C ASN A 97 -16.97 -8.30 -3.51
N GLN A 98 -17.06 -9.51 -4.08
CA GLN A 98 -16.08 -10.04 -5.03
C GLN A 98 -15.92 -9.15 -6.28
N GLY A 99 -17.03 -8.74 -6.90
CA GLY A 99 -16.98 -7.93 -8.13
C GLY A 99 -16.39 -6.55 -7.90
N PHE A 100 -16.66 -5.95 -6.73
CA PHE A 100 -16.02 -4.72 -6.32
C PHE A 100 -14.52 -4.91 -6.07
N HIS A 101 -14.13 -5.99 -5.38
CA HIS A 101 -12.72 -6.33 -5.14
C HIS A 101 -11.93 -6.43 -6.44
N GLU A 102 -12.41 -7.21 -7.41
CA GLU A 102 -11.74 -7.40 -8.70
C GLU A 102 -11.64 -6.11 -9.50
N SER A 103 -12.73 -5.32 -9.52
CA SER A 103 -12.76 -4.00 -10.18
C SER A 103 -11.79 -3.02 -9.54
N LEU A 104 -11.73 -3.00 -8.20
CA LEU A 104 -10.87 -2.11 -7.42
C LEU A 104 -9.40 -2.46 -7.59
N ASP A 105 -9.03 -3.74 -7.42
CA ASP A 105 -7.68 -4.24 -7.57
C ASP A 105 -7.13 -3.94 -8.96
N THR A 106 -7.89 -4.31 -10.01
CA THR A 106 -7.50 -4.06 -11.40
C THR A 106 -7.23 -2.58 -11.64
N PHE A 107 -8.17 -1.72 -11.23
CA PHE A 107 -8.03 -0.28 -11.39
C PHE A 107 -6.80 0.29 -10.66
N ILE A 108 -6.63 -0.05 -9.38
CA ILE A 108 -5.52 0.44 -8.57
C ILE A 108 -4.18 -0.02 -9.14
N TYR A 109 -4.05 -1.30 -9.46
CA TYR A 109 -2.80 -1.86 -9.93
C TYR A 109 -2.40 -1.33 -11.31
N GLU A 110 -3.34 -1.20 -12.24
CA GLU A 110 -3.09 -0.57 -13.55
C GLU A 110 -2.68 0.89 -13.38
N TRP A 111 -3.38 1.63 -12.53
CA TRP A 111 -3.05 3.03 -12.25
C TRP A 111 -1.65 3.17 -11.68
N VAL A 112 -1.30 2.35 -10.68
CA VAL A 112 0.02 2.37 -10.02
C VAL A 112 1.14 2.11 -11.02
N VAL A 113 1.00 1.09 -11.86
CA VAL A 113 2.01 0.77 -12.88
C VAL A 113 2.11 1.86 -13.94
N ALA A 114 0.98 2.44 -14.37
CA ALA A 114 0.97 3.56 -15.32
C ALA A 114 1.68 4.81 -14.78
N HIS A 115 1.78 4.96 -13.47
CA HIS A 115 2.47 6.07 -12.78
C HIS A 115 3.86 5.67 -12.26
N GLY A 116 4.44 4.56 -12.77
CA GLY A 116 5.80 4.15 -12.44
C GLY A 116 5.97 3.57 -11.03
N GLY A 117 4.88 3.11 -10.41
CA GLY A 117 4.89 2.47 -9.10
C GLY A 117 4.96 0.93 -9.13
N SER A 118 4.92 0.31 -7.95
CA SER A 118 4.81 -1.15 -7.77
C SER A 118 3.53 -1.52 -7.04
N ILE A 119 2.88 -2.59 -7.50
CA ILE A 119 1.67 -3.18 -6.90
C ILE A 119 1.93 -3.90 -5.57
N SER A 120 3.21 -4.06 -5.21
CA SER A 120 3.63 -4.50 -3.88
C SER A 120 4.96 -3.85 -3.52
N ALA A 121 4.98 -3.10 -2.42
CA ALA A 121 6.20 -2.50 -1.90
C ALA A 121 6.88 -3.43 -0.90
N GLU A 122 6.12 -3.99 0.04
CA GLU A 122 6.64 -4.76 1.19
C GLU A 122 6.06 -6.18 1.27
N HIS A 123 4.78 -6.36 0.98
CA HIS A 123 4.05 -7.60 1.31
C HIS A 123 4.27 -8.75 0.31
N GLY A 124 4.89 -8.48 -0.83
CA GLY A 124 5.09 -9.42 -1.92
C GLY A 124 3.82 -9.81 -2.68
N ILE A 125 3.97 -10.76 -3.62
CA ILE A 125 2.89 -11.19 -4.52
C ILE A 125 2.01 -12.28 -3.90
N GLY A 126 2.64 -13.33 -3.37
CA GLY A 126 1.93 -14.48 -2.79
C GLY A 126 0.91 -15.09 -3.75
N GLN A 127 -0.24 -15.50 -3.23
CA GLN A 127 -1.37 -15.99 -4.03
C GLN A 127 -2.31 -14.86 -4.43
N LEU A 128 -2.52 -13.90 -3.51
CA LEU A 128 -3.52 -12.84 -3.65
C LEU A 128 -3.25 -11.96 -4.88
N LYS A 129 -2.01 -11.51 -5.05
CA LYS A 129 -1.63 -10.63 -6.17
C LYS A 129 -1.13 -11.41 -7.39
N LEU A 130 -1.20 -12.74 -7.38
CA LEU A 130 -0.70 -13.57 -8.48
C LEU A 130 -1.34 -13.22 -9.85
N PRO A 131 -2.66 -12.96 -9.96
CA PRO A 131 -3.27 -12.58 -11.23
C PRO A 131 -2.67 -11.29 -11.83
N TYR A 132 -2.17 -10.40 -10.97
CA TYR A 132 -1.63 -9.09 -11.33
C TYR A 132 -0.10 -9.08 -11.39
N SER A 133 0.57 -10.18 -11.05
CA SER A 133 2.02 -10.26 -10.87
C SER A 133 2.85 -9.98 -12.13
N SER A 134 2.22 -9.98 -13.30
CA SER A 134 2.86 -9.61 -14.57
C SER A 134 2.78 -8.10 -14.88
N LEU A 135 1.97 -7.33 -14.17
CA LEU A 135 1.85 -5.89 -14.38
C LEU A 135 3.17 -5.19 -14.08
N GLY A 136 3.61 -4.35 -15.02
CA GLY A 136 4.87 -3.62 -14.90
C GLY A 136 6.13 -4.48 -15.04
N LYS A 137 6.01 -5.74 -15.49
CA LYS A 137 7.14 -6.65 -15.71
C LYS A 137 7.25 -7.07 -17.18
N SER A 138 8.45 -6.99 -17.73
CA SER A 138 8.76 -7.46 -19.08
C SER A 138 8.66 -8.99 -19.17
N SER A 139 8.51 -9.53 -20.38
CA SER A 139 8.62 -10.99 -20.60
C SER A 139 9.97 -11.54 -20.11
N ILE A 140 11.06 -10.80 -20.34
CA ILE A 140 12.41 -11.20 -19.95
C ILE A 140 12.53 -11.38 -18.43
N GLU A 141 12.04 -10.41 -17.65
CA GLU A 141 12.06 -10.52 -16.19
C GLU A 141 11.28 -11.75 -15.71
N ARG A 142 10.11 -12.01 -16.30
CA ARG A 142 9.26 -13.16 -15.91
C ARG A 142 9.94 -14.48 -16.24
N ASP A 143 10.48 -14.62 -17.45
CA ASP A 143 11.15 -15.83 -17.89
C ASP A 143 12.42 -16.11 -17.07
N LEU A 144 13.14 -15.05 -16.66
CA LEU A 144 14.29 -15.18 -15.78
C LEU A 144 13.90 -15.75 -14.41
N VAL A 145 12.85 -15.22 -13.77
CA VAL A 145 12.43 -15.70 -12.44
C VAL A 145 11.92 -17.15 -12.52
N ARG A 146 11.17 -17.51 -13.57
CA ARG A 146 10.75 -18.90 -13.82
C ARG A 146 11.95 -19.84 -14.00
N SER A 147 12.97 -19.40 -14.73
CA SER A 147 14.20 -20.18 -14.95
C SER A 147 14.95 -20.42 -13.65
N ILE A 148 15.07 -19.40 -12.79
CA ILE A 148 15.65 -19.55 -11.44
C ILE A 148 14.85 -20.56 -10.62
N LYS A 149 13.52 -20.47 -10.60
CA LYS A 149 12.67 -21.43 -9.88
C LYS A 149 12.90 -22.87 -10.35
N ALA A 150 12.98 -23.09 -11.66
CA ALA A 150 13.18 -24.42 -12.23
C ALA A 150 14.53 -25.06 -11.83
N VAL A 151 15.57 -24.24 -11.64
CA VAL A 151 16.89 -24.73 -11.17
C VAL A 151 16.83 -25.20 -9.72
N PHE A 152 16.20 -24.41 -8.83
CA PHE A 152 16.21 -24.70 -7.39
C PHE A 152 15.05 -25.58 -6.91
N ASP A 153 13.94 -25.63 -7.66
CA ASP A 153 12.77 -26.46 -7.33
C ASP A 153 12.16 -27.08 -8.61
N PRO A 154 12.87 -28.02 -9.25
CA PRO A 154 12.44 -28.65 -10.50
C PRO A 154 11.15 -29.48 -10.34
N LYS A 155 10.80 -29.87 -9.11
CA LYS A 155 9.56 -30.61 -8.81
C LYS A 155 8.40 -29.69 -8.43
N GLY A 156 8.62 -28.38 -8.29
CA GLY A 156 7.59 -27.42 -7.91
C GLY A 156 6.97 -27.66 -6.54
N ILE A 157 7.70 -28.28 -5.60
CA ILE A 157 7.16 -28.66 -4.28
C ILE A 157 7.27 -27.54 -3.25
N LEU A 158 8.12 -26.54 -3.49
CA LEU A 158 8.33 -25.43 -2.57
C LEU A 158 7.30 -24.33 -2.88
N ASN A 159 6.22 -24.32 -2.11
CA ASN A 159 5.17 -23.30 -2.09
C ASN A 159 4.48 -23.10 -3.46
N PRO A 160 3.83 -24.14 -4.01
CA PRO A 160 3.16 -24.07 -5.31
C PRO A 160 2.02 -23.05 -5.33
N TYR A 161 1.64 -22.62 -6.54
CA TYR A 161 0.52 -21.71 -6.82
C TYR A 161 0.70 -20.26 -6.33
N LYS A 162 1.95 -19.81 -6.12
CA LYS A 162 2.25 -18.50 -5.54
C LYS A 162 3.43 -17.81 -6.24
N THR A 163 3.47 -16.50 -6.09
CA THR A 163 4.63 -15.59 -6.31
C THR A 163 5.09 -15.40 -7.76
N LEU A 164 4.97 -16.39 -8.63
CA LEU A 164 5.54 -16.34 -9.99
C LEU A 164 4.47 -16.06 -11.05
N CYS A 165 4.67 -14.99 -11.81
CA CYS A 165 3.99 -14.78 -13.08
C CYS A 165 4.56 -15.69 -14.16
#